data_AF-A0A4V6ALB6-F1
#
_entry.id   AF-A0A4V6ALB6-F1
#
_cell.length_a   1.000
_cell.length_b   1.000
_cell.length_c   1.000
_cell.angle_alpha   90.00
_cell.angle_beta   90.00
_cell.angle_gamma   90.00
#
_symmetry.space_group_name_H-M   'P 1'
#
loop_
_entity.id
_entity.type
_entity.pdbx_description
1 polymer ?
#
loop_
_entity_poly.entity_id
_entity_poly.type
_entity_poly.pdbx_seq_one_letter_code
_entity_poly.pdbx_strand_id
1 'polypeptide(L)'
;MKTIGSILILLLSTSLIAQNRQRPVSVELGKFFNEDGKRLLYGGQKENQHFNVSNLSLEEDQFHYGLGREAFPALLKPKFTSIQKADKHWDDSDRFLVAKSGDEVKAYSIQDLTRHEIVNDKLNGKPIMAAYCVLADLGAIYKRDYGDKVFTFGLSGYTYYDPDIWDGKDGFVFWDRETESLWWPLIGKAVSGKMKGAKLHIYDKTNWEDTTWKQIKLKYPSAKILISGQDFERPSSWPQYQDVSDVKDL
;
A
#
# COMPACT_ATOMS: atom_id res chain seq x y z
N MET A 1 -17.48 -30.88 62.30
CA MET A 1 -16.69 -29.67 62.58
C MET A 1 -15.38 -29.74 61.82
N LYS A 2 -15.29 -29.08 60.66
CA LYS A 2 -14.03 -28.89 59.92
C LYS A 2 -13.89 -27.39 59.67
N THR A 3 -12.74 -26.89 60.07
CA THR A 3 -12.38 -25.47 60.16
C THR A 3 -12.27 -24.87 58.76
N ILE A 4 -12.86 -23.68 58.62
CA ILE A 4 -12.88 -22.86 57.40
C ILE A 4 -11.52 -22.16 57.29
N GLY A 5 -10.75 -22.48 56.25
CA GLY A 5 -9.56 -21.71 55.86
C GLY A 5 -9.94 -20.75 54.73
N SER A 6 -10.06 -19.47 55.06
CA SER A 6 -10.29 -18.39 54.09
C SER A 6 -9.01 -18.16 53.28
N ILE A 7 -9.01 -18.58 52.01
CA ILE A 7 -8.01 -18.14 51.03
C ILE A 7 -8.60 -16.93 50.30
N LEU A 8 -8.10 -15.75 50.65
CA LEU A 8 -8.34 -14.51 49.94
C LEU A 8 -7.61 -14.60 48.59
N ILE A 9 -8.31 -14.98 47.53
CA ILE A 9 -7.78 -14.91 46.17
C ILE A 9 -7.79 -13.44 45.76
N LEU A 10 -6.61 -12.83 45.79
CA LEU A 10 -6.38 -11.51 45.21
C LEU A 10 -6.56 -11.65 43.69
N LEU A 11 -7.75 -11.28 43.19
CA LEU A 11 -7.97 -11.06 41.76
C LEU A 11 -7.18 -9.81 41.37
N LEU A 12 -5.93 -10.00 40.95
CA LEU A 12 -5.19 -8.99 40.21
C LEU A 12 -5.86 -8.83 38.85
N SER A 13 -6.82 -7.91 38.77
CA SER A 13 -7.33 -7.38 37.53
C SER A 13 -6.22 -6.57 36.86
N THR A 14 -5.40 -7.21 36.02
CA THR A 14 -4.51 -6.51 35.10
C THR A 14 -5.27 -6.14 33.82
N SER A 15 -6.28 -5.30 33.98
CA SER A 15 -6.76 -4.47 32.87
C SER A 15 -5.90 -3.20 32.80
N LEU A 16 -5.55 -2.81 31.57
CA LEU A 16 -4.83 -1.59 31.19
C LEU A 16 -3.34 -1.55 31.53
N ILE A 17 -2.52 -2.13 30.66
CA ILE A 17 -1.44 -1.37 30.02
C ILE A 17 -1.31 -1.89 28.58
N ALA A 18 -2.09 -1.31 27.65
CA ALA A 18 -1.67 -1.30 26.25
C ALA A 18 -0.46 -0.37 26.20
N GLN A 19 0.72 -0.91 26.52
CA GLN A 19 1.98 -0.21 26.42
C GLN A 19 2.08 0.29 24.99
N ASN A 20 2.26 1.60 24.86
CA ASN A 20 2.54 2.32 23.63
C ASN A 20 3.77 1.67 22.98
N ARG A 21 3.59 0.59 22.20
CA ARG A 21 4.68 -0.04 21.49
C ARG A 21 5.02 0.89 20.34
N GLN A 22 5.97 1.77 20.58
CA GLN A 22 6.61 2.56 19.56
C GLN A 22 7.03 1.62 18.42
N ARG A 23 6.65 1.96 17.19
CA ARG A 23 6.98 1.14 16.02
C ARG A 23 8.50 1.07 15.88
N PRO A 24 9.04 -0.06 15.41
CA PRO A 24 10.49 -0.19 15.32
C PRO A 24 11.04 0.76 14.27
N VAL A 25 11.93 1.65 14.68
CA VAL A 25 12.55 2.67 13.84
C VAL A 25 13.61 2.03 12.94
N SER A 26 13.54 2.29 11.64
CA SER A 26 14.35 1.60 10.63
C SER A 26 15.84 1.88 10.75
N VAL A 27 16.24 3.10 11.11
CA VAL A 27 17.67 3.42 11.34
C VAL A 27 18.24 2.66 12.54
N GLU A 28 17.48 2.50 13.62
CA GLU A 28 17.89 1.74 14.80
C GLU A 28 18.03 0.24 14.49
N LEU A 29 17.24 -0.26 13.54
CA LEU A 29 17.34 -1.62 13.01
C LEU A 29 18.48 -1.82 11.99
N GLY A 30 19.32 -0.81 11.75
CA GLY A 30 20.42 -0.86 10.78
C GLY A 30 19.94 -1.01 9.34
N LYS A 31 18.70 -0.59 9.03
CA LYS A 31 18.13 -0.74 7.69
C LYS A 31 18.66 0.28 6.69
N PHE A 32 19.19 1.40 7.17
CA PHE A 32 19.93 2.35 6.35
C PHE A 32 21.43 2.16 6.55
N PHE A 33 22.18 2.03 5.46
CA PHE A 33 23.62 1.77 5.48
C PHE A 33 24.31 2.40 4.27
N ASN A 34 25.64 2.47 4.30
CA ASN A 34 26.44 2.98 3.20
C ASN A 34 27.22 1.85 2.56
N GLU A 35 27.23 1.80 1.24
CA GLU A 35 27.98 0.83 0.44
C GLU A 35 28.38 1.48 -0.88
N ASP A 36 29.64 1.33 -1.29
CA ASP A 36 30.18 1.90 -2.54
C ASP A 36 29.85 3.39 -2.77
N GLY A 37 29.90 4.18 -1.70
CA GLY A 37 29.61 5.62 -1.73
C GLY A 37 28.13 5.98 -1.92
N LYS A 38 27.21 5.01 -1.85
CA LYS A 38 25.76 5.20 -1.92
C LYS A 38 25.14 5.04 -0.54
N ARG A 39 24.09 5.83 -0.26
CA ARG A 39 23.17 5.58 0.86
C ARG A 39 22.12 4.57 0.40
N LEU A 40 22.07 3.43 1.06
CA LEU A 40 21.17 2.33 0.73
C LEU A 40 20.13 2.12 1.83
N LEU A 41 18.93 1.72 1.42
CA LEU A 41 17.87 1.22 2.27
C LEU A 41 17.67 -0.27 1.99
N TYR A 42 17.69 -1.08 3.04
CA TYR A 42 17.45 -2.52 2.96
C TYR A 42 16.15 -2.82 2.20
N GLY A 43 16.17 -3.80 1.32
CA GLY A 43 15.00 -4.19 0.54
C GLY A 43 14.86 -5.69 0.34
N GLY A 44 15.71 -6.49 0.98
CA GLY A 44 15.68 -7.94 0.88
C GLY A 44 17.05 -8.55 1.18
N GLN A 45 17.14 -9.87 1.15
CA GLN A 45 18.35 -10.62 1.51
C GLN A 45 19.45 -10.55 0.44
N LYS A 46 19.10 -10.24 -0.80
CA LYS A 46 20.07 -10.08 -1.89
C LYS A 46 20.46 -8.61 -2.01
N GLU A 47 21.74 -8.36 -2.23
CA GLU A 47 22.31 -7.00 -2.39
C GLU A 47 21.57 -6.18 -3.46
N ASN A 48 21.23 -6.83 -4.59
CA ASN A 48 20.51 -6.20 -5.69
C ASN A 48 19.04 -5.83 -5.38
N GLN A 49 18.56 -6.10 -4.16
CA GLN A 49 17.24 -5.69 -3.69
C GLN A 49 17.30 -4.41 -2.84
N HIS A 50 18.48 -3.86 -2.54
CA HIS A 50 18.57 -2.63 -1.76
C HIS A 50 18.16 -1.42 -2.60
N PHE A 51 17.43 -0.49 -2.00
CA PHE A 51 17.06 0.75 -2.67
C PHE A 51 18.20 1.74 -2.56
N ASN A 52 18.61 2.34 -3.67
CA ASN A 52 19.51 3.48 -3.62
C ASN A 52 18.72 4.74 -3.24
N VAL A 53 18.92 5.20 -2.01
CA VAL A 53 18.23 6.35 -1.41
C VAL A 53 19.18 7.52 -1.18
N SER A 54 20.30 7.59 -1.91
CA SER A 54 21.29 8.68 -1.83
C SER A 54 20.69 10.07 -2.06
N ASN A 55 19.53 10.14 -2.69
CA ASN A 55 18.78 11.38 -2.92
C ASN A 55 17.45 11.42 -2.17
N LEU A 56 17.28 10.71 -1.05
CA LEU A 56 16.03 10.76 -0.25
C LEU A 56 15.67 12.21 0.14
N SER A 57 14.37 12.52 0.22
CA SER A 57 13.83 13.81 0.69
C SER A 57 13.04 13.71 1.99
N LEU A 58 13.17 12.60 2.70
CA LEU A 58 12.50 12.29 3.94
C LEU A 58 13.56 12.01 5.02
N GLU A 59 13.20 12.23 6.27
CA GLU A 59 14.09 12.00 7.41
C GLU A 59 14.18 10.49 7.72
N GLU A 60 15.39 9.95 7.81
CA GLU A 60 15.56 8.49 7.91
C GLU A 60 15.01 7.91 9.24
N ASP A 61 15.02 8.70 10.31
CA ASP A 61 14.54 8.32 11.64
C ASP A 61 13.01 8.20 11.75
N GLN A 62 12.29 8.70 10.74
CA GLN A 62 10.84 8.62 10.61
C GLN A 62 10.35 7.39 9.84
N PHE A 63 11.27 6.61 9.26
CA PHE A 63 10.94 5.31 8.68
C PHE A 63 10.77 4.26 9.77
N HIS A 64 9.73 3.45 9.64
CA HIS A 64 9.48 2.30 10.49
C HIS A 64 9.56 0.98 9.72
N TYR A 65 9.87 -0.09 10.45
CA TYR A 65 10.00 -1.46 9.97
C TYR A 65 11.20 -1.67 9.04
N GLY A 66 10.99 -2.28 7.86
CA GLY A 66 12.04 -2.82 6.99
C GLY A 66 11.88 -4.31 6.75
N LEU A 67 10.66 -4.71 6.38
CA LEU A 67 10.29 -6.09 6.06
C LEU A 67 10.91 -6.58 4.74
N GLY A 68 11.38 -5.66 3.91
CA GLY A 68 11.89 -5.91 2.56
C GLY A 68 10.81 -5.74 1.48
N ARG A 69 11.27 -5.63 0.23
CA ARG A 69 10.45 -5.43 -0.96
C ARG A 69 9.36 -6.49 -1.03
N GLU A 70 8.13 -6.02 -1.10
CA GLU A 70 6.92 -6.82 -1.34
C GLU A 70 6.78 -8.00 -0.36
N ALA A 71 7.03 -7.74 0.93
CA ALA A 71 6.67 -8.66 2.01
C ALA A 71 5.17 -9.02 1.99
N PHE A 72 4.33 -8.08 1.55
CA PHE A 72 2.97 -8.34 1.09
C PHE A 72 2.94 -8.20 -0.44
N PRO A 73 2.51 -9.24 -1.18
CA PRO A 73 2.61 -9.24 -2.63
C PRO A 73 1.54 -8.36 -3.27
N ALA A 74 1.98 -7.36 -4.04
CA ALA A 74 1.09 -6.57 -4.88
C ALA A 74 0.46 -7.47 -5.96
N LEU A 75 -0.84 -7.27 -6.24
CA LEU A 75 -1.55 -8.06 -7.25
C LEU A 75 -1.33 -7.45 -8.64
N LEU A 76 -0.79 -8.23 -9.58
CA LEU A 76 -0.40 -7.72 -10.92
C LEU A 76 -1.32 -8.15 -12.07
N LYS A 77 -2.10 -9.21 -11.86
CA LYS A 77 -3.05 -9.75 -12.84
C LYS A 77 -4.40 -10.00 -12.19
N PRO A 78 -5.07 -8.95 -11.69
CA PRO A 78 -6.34 -9.10 -10.99
C PRO A 78 -7.41 -9.70 -11.90
N LYS A 79 -8.10 -10.71 -11.39
CA LYS A 79 -9.28 -11.32 -11.98
C LYS A 79 -10.52 -10.80 -11.25
N PHE A 80 -11.61 -10.72 -12.00
CA PHE A 80 -12.86 -10.16 -11.52
C PHE A 80 -14.03 -11.11 -11.74
N THR A 81 -15.06 -10.95 -10.94
CA THR A 81 -16.33 -11.67 -11.03
C THR A 81 -17.50 -10.68 -11.11
N SER A 82 -18.71 -11.16 -11.37
CA SER A 82 -19.91 -10.33 -11.38
C SER A 82 -20.46 -10.09 -9.98
N ILE A 83 -21.29 -9.06 -9.82
CA ILE A 83 -22.03 -8.81 -8.58
C ILE A 83 -22.80 -10.04 -8.12
N GLN A 84 -23.53 -10.72 -9.01
CA GLN A 84 -24.35 -11.88 -8.64
C GLN A 84 -23.53 -13.01 -7.99
N LYS A 85 -22.29 -13.21 -8.44
CA LYS A 85 -21.39 -14.22 -7.86
C LYS A 85 -20.73 -13.74 -6.57
N ALA A 86 -20.49 -12.44 -6.45
CA ALA A 86 -19.85 -11.81 -5.30
C ALA A 86 -20.82 -11.62 -4.11
N ASP A 87 -22.11 -11.40 -4.35
CA ASP A 87 -23.08 -10.98 -3.32
C ASP A 87 -23.20 -11.93 -2.13
N LYS A 88 -22.96 -13.22 -2.33
CA LYS A 88 -22.94 -14.21 -1.24
C LYS A 88 -21.72 -14.13 -0.31
N HIS A 89 -20.72 -13.32 -0.64
CA HIS A 89 -19.45 -13.21 0.10
C HIS A 89 -19.30 -11.89 0.86
N TRP A 90 -20.16 -10.91 0.60
CA TRP A 90 -20.01 -9.55 1.12
C TRP A 90 -21.28 -9.10 1.83
N ASP A 91 -21.10 -8.51 3.00
CA ASP A 91 -22.15 -7.85 3.75
C ASP A 91 -22.36 -6.44 3.19
N ASP A 92 -23.58 -5.92 3.31
CA ASP A 92 -23.97 -4.59 2.80
C ASP A 92 -23.09 -3.44 3.32
N SER A 93 -22.47 -3.61 4.50
CA SER A 93 -21.57 -2.66 5.15
C SER A 93 -20.11 -2.75 4.70
N ASP A 94 -19.72 -3.81 4.00
CA ASP A 94 -18.32 -4.01 3.61
C ASP A 94 -17.84 -2.87 2.70
N ARG A 95 -16.66 -2.34 2.98
CA ARG A 95 -16.07 -1.20 2.28
C ARG A 95 -15.33 -1.63 1.03
N PHE A 96 -15.38 -0.78 0.02
CA PHE A 96 -14.75 -0.98 -1.29
C PHE A 96 -14.23 0.36 -1.84
N LEU A 97 -13.13 0.27 -2.58
CA LEU A 97 -12.81 1.30 -3.57
C LEU A 97 -13.46 0.91 -4.90
N VAL A 98 -14.17 1.84 -5.53
CA VAL A 98 -14.79 1.66 -6.85
C VAL A 98 -14.13 2.62 -7.82
N ALA A 99 -13.79 2.15 -9.02
CA ALA A 99 -13.28 2.97 -10.12
C ALA A 99 -14.14 2.77 -11.38
N LYS A 100 -14.43 3.85 -12.11
CA LYS A 100 -15.20 3.82 -13.35
C LYS A 100 -14.49 4.52 -14.52
N SER A 101 -14.67 4.00 -15.72
CA SER A 101 -14.21 4.63 -16.96
C SER A 101 -15.07 4.14 -18.13
N GLY A 102 -15.81 5.06 -18.75
CA GLY A 102 -16.85 4.69 -19.71
C GLY A 102 -17.85 3.71 -19.06
N ASP A 103 -18.09 2.58 -19.73
CA ASP A 103 -19.01 1.54 -19.26
C ASP A 103 -18.36 0.52 -18.30
N GLU A 104 -17.04 0.59 -18.10
CA GLU A 104 -16.35 -0.33 -17.19
C GLU A 104 -16.30 0.24 -15.77
N VAL A 105 -16.85 -0.53 -14.83
CA VAL A 105 -16.75 -0.26 -13.38
C VAL A 105 -16.07 -1.45 -12.73
N LYS A 106 -15.08 -1.18 -11.88
CA LYS A 106 -14.36 -2.18 -11.09
C LYS A 106 -14.39 -1.82 -9.61
N ALA A 107 -14.55 -2.82 -8.75
CA ALA A 107 -14.56 -2.64 -7.31
C ALA A 107 -13.53 -3.56 -6.62
N TYR A 108 -12.84 -3.01 -5.64
CA TYR A 108 -11.78 -3.63 -4.87
C TYR A 108 -12.16 -3.55 -3.40
N SER A 109 -12.39 -4.70 -2.75
CA SER A 109 -12.77 -4.71 -1.33
C SER A 109 -11.62 -4.19 -0.48
N ILE A 110 -11.93 -3.43 0.58
CA ILE A 110 -10.90 -3.00 1.54
C ILE A 110 -10.27 -4.22 2.23
N GLN A 111 -11.01 -5.32 2.40
CA GLN A 111 -10.47 -6.57 2.93
C GLN A 111 -9.37 -7.16 2.03
N ASP A 112 -9.61 -7.27 0.71
CA ASP A 112 -8.61 -7.78 -0.22
C ASP A 112 -7.45 -6.79 -0.39
N LEU A 113 -7.74 -5.49 -0.40
CA LEU A 113 -6.69 -4.47 -0.40
C LEU A 113 -5.89 -4.45 0.91
N THR A 114 -6.42 -4.86 2.05
CA THR A 114 -5.62 -4.99 3.29
C THR A 114 -4.59 -6.11 3.18
N ARG A 115 -4.86 -7.14 2.35
CA ARG A 115 -3.91 -8.23 2.11
C ARG A 115 -2.82 -7.85 1.10
N HIS A 116 -3.20 -7.14 0.04
CA HIS A 116 -2.27 -6.82 -1.06
C HIS A 116 -1.64 -5.43 -0.96
N GLU A 117 -2.33 -4.50 -0.30
CA GLU A 117 -2.18 -3.04 -0.23
C GLU A 117 -2.13 -2.31 -1.58
N ILE A 118 -1.72 -3.00 -2.66
CA ILE A 118 -1.60 -2.50 -4.02
C ILE A 118 -2.12 -3.55 -5.01
N VAL A 119 -3.01 -3.11 -5.90
CA VAL A 119 -3.49 -3.87 -7.06
C VAL A 119 -3.18 -3.06 -8.33
N ASN A 120 -2.24 -3.56 -9.14
CA ASN A 120 -1.93 -3.01 -10.45
C ASN A 120 -2.92 -3.59 -11.46
N ASP A 121 -3.73 -2.73 -12.08
CA ASP A 121 -4.81 -3.11 -12.97
C ASP A 121 -4.82 -2.26 -14.26
N LYS A 122 -5.82 -2.49 -15.10
CA LYS A 122 -6.23 -1.65 -16.21
C LYS A 122 -7.73 -1.41 -16.14
N LEU A 123 -8.17 -0.18 -16.34
CA LEU A 123 -9.58 0.19 -16.42
C LEU A 123 -9.84 0.85 -17.78
N ASN A 124 -10.73 0.26 -18.56
CA ASN A 124 -10.96 0.61 -19.96
C ASN A 124 -9.64 0.70 -20.78
N GLY A 125 -8.77 -0.30 -20.57
CA GLY A 125 -7.44 -0.37 -21.17
C GLY A 125 -6.38 0.56 -20.58
N LYS A 126 -6.74 1.53 -19.72
CA LYS A 126 -5.81 2.49 -19.12
C LYS A 126 -5.19 1.95 -17.83
N PRO A 127 -3.86 2.03 -17.65
CA PRO A 127 -3.18 1.58 -16.44
C PRO A 127 -3.68 2.31 -15.18
N ILE A 128 -4.14 1.56 -14.18
CA ILE A 128 -4.48 2.11 -12.86
C ILE A 128 -3.85 1.28 -11.74
N MET A 129 -3.78 1.87 -10.55
CA MET A 129 -3.40 1.24 -9.30
C MET A 129 -4.48 1.52 -8.26
N ALA A 130 -5.11 0.48 -7.71
CA ALA A 130 -5.89 0.61 -6.49
C ALA A 130 -4.98 0.36 -5.30
N ALA A 131 -4.96 1.27 -4.32
CA ALA A 131 -4.12 1.13 -3.14
C ALA A 131 -4.87 1.50 -1.86
N TYR A 132 -4.60 0.78 -0.78
CA TYR A 132 -5.18 1.04 0.54
C TYR A 132 -4.19 0.76 1.67
N CYS A 133 -3.92 1.77 2.49
CA CYS A 133 -3.08 1.64 3.68
C CYS A 133 -3.97 1.54 4.93
N VAL A 134 -3.92 0.41 5.62
CA VAL A 134 -4.71 0.17 6.83
C VAL A 134 -4.33 1.11 7.99
N LEU A 135 -3.04 1.48 8.10
CA LEU A 135 -2.55 2.32 9.20
C LEU A 135 -3.00 3.78 9.06
N ALA A 136 -3.09 4.27 7.84
CA ALA A 136 -3.52 5.63 7.53
C ALA A 136 -5.02 5.75 7.23
N ASP A 137 -5.75 4.62 7.09
CA ASP A 137 -7.08 4.54 6.47
C ASP A 137 -7.14 5.33 5.15
N LEU A 138 -6.08 5.18 4.35
CA LEU A 138 -5.90 5.90 3.09
C LEU A 138 -6.17 4.94 1.93
N GLY A 139 -7.32 5.10 1.27
CA GLY A 139 -7.65 4.44 0.01
C GLY A 139 -7.63 5.41 -1.16
N ALA A 140 -7.05 5.01 -2.28
CA ALA A 140 -7.11 5.78 -3.52
C ALA A 140 -6.90 4.93 -4.77
N ILE A 141 -7.41 5.45 -5.89
CA ILE A 141 -7.10 4.96 -7.23
C ILE A 141 -6.13 5.94 -7.87
N TYR A 142 -5.05 5.45 -8.46
CA TYR A 142 -4.05 6.25 -9.14
C TYR A 142 -3.94 5.81 -10.60
N LYS A 143 -3.60 6.74 -11.48
CA LYS A 143 -3.00 6.40 -12.78
C LYS A 143 -1.57 5.97 -12.53
N ARG A 144 -1.07 5.09 -13.41
CA ARG A 144 0.32 4.59 -13.35
C ARG A 144 1.04 4.71 -14.68
N ASP A 145 0.45 5.43 -15.62
CA ASP A 145 1.10 5.91 -16.84
C ASP A 145 1.57 7.35 -16.64
N TYR A 146 2.81 7.62 -17.08
CA TYR A 146 3.40 8.95 -17.16
C TYR A 146 3.92 9.09 -18.58
N GLY A 147 3.21 9.84 -19.41
CA GLY A 147 3.49 9.92 -20.84
C GLY A 147 3.31 8.56 -21.52
N ASP A 148 4.40 8.05 -22.12
CA ASP A 148 4.43 6.74 -22.79
C ASP A 148 4.86 5.59 -21.86
N LYS A 149 5.31 5.89 -20.64
CA LYS A 149 5.83 4.91 -19.68
C LYS A 149 4.76 4.45 -18.73
N VAL A 150 4.75 3.16 -18.45
CA VAL A 150 3.79 2.53 -17.54
C VAL A 150 4.57 1.89 -16.39
N PHE A 151 4.23 2.28 -15.18
CA PHE A 151 4.91 1.84 -13.98
C PHE A 151 4.11 0.75 -13.27
N THR A 152 4.83 -0.12 -12.57
CA THR A 152 4.30 -1.19 -11.74
C THR A 152 4.72 -0.93 -10.30
N PHE A 153 3.75 -0.79 -9.42
CA PHE A 153 4.01 -0.45 -8.02
C PHE A 153 3.97 -1.68 -7.12
N GLY A 154 4.81 -1.68 -6.09
CA GLY A 154 4.82 -2.67 -5.03
C GLY A 154 5.16 -2.03 -3.68
N LEU A 155 4.96 -2.74 -2.57
CA LEU A 155 5.32 -2.22 -1.26
C LEU A 155 6.83 -2.30 -1.03
N SER A 156 7.40 -1.29 -0.38
CA SER A 156 8.82 -1.28 -0.02
C SER A 156 9.14 -2.14 1.21
N GLY A 157 8.13 -2.44 2.03
CA GLY A 157 8.29 -3.06 3.35
C GLY A 157 8.51 -2.05 4.49
N TYR A 158 8.34 -0.76 4.22
CA TYR A 158 8.44 0.33 5.18
C TYR A 158 7.14 1.10 5.30
N THR A 159 6.95 1.71 6.47
CA THR A 159 6.02 2.81 6.66
C THR A 159 6.81 4.07 7.03
N TYR A 160 6.18 5.23 6.86
CA TYR A 160 6.74 6.52 7.20
C TYR A 160 5.73 7.32 8.02
N TYR A 161 6.24 7.98 9.04
CA TYR A 161 5.49 8.82 9.96
C TYR A 161 6.02 10.25 9.93
N ASP A 162 5.13 11.23 9.86
CA ASP A 162 5.48 12.63 10.04
C ASP A 162 4.40 13.28 10.92
N PRO A 163 4.74 13.92 12.04
CA PRO A 163 3.76 14.53 12.94
C PRO A 163 2.90 15.60 12.28
N ASP A 164 3.41 16.27 11.24
CA ASP A 164 2.75 17.40 10.59
C ASP A 164 1.91 16.98 9.38
N ILE A 165 1.98 15.70 8.98
CA ILE A 165 1.29 15.17 7.80
C ILE A 165 0.29 14.09 8.22
N TRP A 166 -0.94 14.20 7.68
CA TRP A 166 -1.97 13.16 7.80
C TRP A 166 -2.28 12.72 9.24
N ASP A 167 -2.42 13.69 10.13
CA ASP A 167 -2.69 13.52 11.57
C ASP A 167 -1.65 12.64 12.29
N GLY A 168 -0.39 12.62 11.81
CA GLY A 168 0.66 11.79 12.41
C GLY A 168 0.40 10.30 12.26
N LYS A 169 -0.28 9.87 11.20
CA LYS A 169 -0.46 8.43 10.93
C LYS A 169 0.71 7.90 10.10
N ASP A 170 1.15 6.70 10.45
CA ASP A 170 2.04 5.92 9.59
C ASP A 170 1.33 5.59 8.27
N GLY A 171 1.97 5.92 7.16
CA GLY A 171 1.55 5.49 5.82
C GLY A 171 2.57 4.53 5.24
N PHE A 172 2.14 3.56 4.44
CA PHE A 172 3.09 2.75 3.67
C PHE A 172 3.99 3.63 2.79
N VAL A 173 5.19 3.14 2.52
CA VAL A 173 6.02 3.62 1.42
C VAL A 173 6.01 2.53 0.37
N PHE A 174 5.62 2.88 -0.85
CA PHE A 174 5.69 1.96 -1.98
C PHE A 174 6.82 2.34 -2.92
N TRP A 175 7.10 1.49 -3.89
CA TRP A 175 8.13 1.70 -4.89
C TRP A 175 7.61 1.34 -6.27
N ASP A 176 8.14 1.99 -7.31
CA ASP A 176 7.94 1.54 -8.68
C ASP A 176 9.09 0.62 -9.10
N ARG A 177 8.76 -0.44 -9.83
CA ARG A 177 9.75 -1.46 -10.21
C ARG A 177 10.71 -0.95 -11.27
N GLU A 178 10.22 -0.14 -12.19
CA GLU A 178 10.95 0.24 -13.39
C GLU A 178 12.10 1.21 -13.12
N THR A 179 12.02 2.03 -12.06
CA THR A 179 13.09 2.95 -11.67
C THR A 179 13.62 2.72 -10.26
N GLU A 180 12.96 1.86 -9.49
CA GLU A 180 13.24 1.59 -8.09
C GLU A 180 13.13 2.83 -7.18
N SER A 181 12.31 3.79 -7.57
CA SER A 181 12.07 4.99 -6.76
C SER A 181 11.09 4.68 -5.64
N LEU A 182 11.30 5.26 -4.45
CA LEU A 182 10.32 5.21 -3.36
C LEU A 182 9.31 6.34 -3.50
N TRP A 183 8.09 6.08 -3.08
CA TRP A 183 6.96 6.99 -3.16
C TRP A 183 6.18 6.99 -1.85
N TRP A 184 5.82 8.17 -1.38
CA TRP A 184 5.02 8.33 -0.17
C TRP A 184 3.67 8.99 -0.53
N PRO A 185 2.57 8.23 -0.45
CA PRO A 185 1.25 8.71 -0.90
C PRO A 185 0.70 9.86 -0.05
N LEU A 186 1.08 9.98 1.22
CA LEU A 186 0.54 11.01 2.11
C LEU A 186 0.96 12.43 1.69
N ILE A 187 2.09 12.56 0.99
CA ILE A 187 2.52 13.80 0.32
C ILE A 187 2.37 13.74 -1.20
N GLY A 188 1.82 12.64 -1.73
CA GLY A 188 1.45 12.51 -3.14
C GLY A 188 2.61 12.51 -4.13
N LYS A 189 3.83 12.06 -3.78
CA LYS A 189 4.99 12.10 -4.69
C LYS A 189 6.09 11.07 -4.41
N ALA A 190 6.96 10.89 -5.38
CA ALA A 190 8.22 10.16 -5.24
C ALA A 190 9.20 10.91 -4.32
N VAL A 191 9.88 10.18 -3.45
CA VAL A 191 10.76 10.73 -2.40
C VAL A 191 12.22 10.35 -2.54
N SER A 192 12.54 9.38 -3.39
CA SER A 192 13.91 8.99 -3.75
C SER A 192 13.97 8.43 -5.16
N GLY A 193 15.15 8.01 -5.62
CA GLY A 193 15.34 7.37 -6.92
C GLY A 193 15.21 8.35 -8.08
N LYS A 194 15.07 7.80 -9.30
CA LYS A 194 15.02 8.58 -10.54
C LYS A 194 13.76 9.44 -10.63
N MET A 195 12.65 8.95 -10.09
CA MET A 195 11.36 9.64 -10.10
C MET A 195 11.23 10.70 -9.00
N LYS A 196 12.19 10.86 -8.07
CA LYS A 196 12.11 11.82 -6.95
C LYS A 196 11.49 13.16 -7.34
N GLY A 197 10.35 13.51 -6.74
CA GLY A 197 9.61 14.75 -7.00
C GLY A 197 8.41 14.58 -7.92
N ALA A 198 8.36 13.54 -8.75
CA ALA A 198 7.21 13.21 -9.59
C ALA A 198 5.96 12.99 -8.74
N LYS A 199 4.82 13.51 -9.20
CA LYS A 199 3.56 13.48 -8.45
C LYS A 199 2.80 12.18 -8.70
N LEU A 200 2.13 11.68 -7.68
CA LEU A 200 1.13 10.64 -7.86
C LEU A 200 -0.12 11.23 -8.52
N HIS A 201 -0.50 10.67 -9.65
CA HIS A 201 -1.72 11.04 -10.36
C HIS A 201 -2.92 10.31 -9.76
N ILE A 202 -3.51 10.88 -8.71
CA ILE A 202 -4.80 10.40 -8.20
C ILE A 202 -5.81 10.43 -9.37
N TYR A 203 -6.52 9.32 -9.56
CA TYR A 203 -7.56 9.20 -10.56
C TYR A 203 -8.65 10.25 -10.27
N ASP A 204 -9.32 10.74 -11.31
CA ASP A 204 -10.31 11.80 -11.17
C ASP A 204 -11.34 11.42 -10.10
N LYS A 205 -11.52 12.26 -9.07
CA LYS A 205 -12.41 12.00 -7.92
C LYS A 205 -13.88 11.84 -8.32
N THR A 206 -14.27 12.27 -9.51
CA THR A 206 -15.61 12.00 -10.07
C THR A 206 -15.77 10.58 -10.58
N ASN A 207 -14.65 9.87 -10.78
CA ASN A 207 -14.55 8.55 -11.39
C ASN A 207 -14.04 7.46 -10.45
N TRP A 208 -13.90 7.74 -9.16
CA TRP A 208 -13.74 6.71 -8.14
C TRP A 208 -14.33 7.15 -6.79
N GLU A 209 -14.70 6.21 -5.95
CA GLU A 209 -15.20 6.48 -4.60
C GLU A 209 -14.83 5.36 -3.61
N ASP A 210 -14.73 5.72 -2.33
CA ASP A 210 -14.78 4.78 -1.20
C ASP A 210 -16.24 4.64 -0.77
N THR A 211 -16.78 3.42 -0.84
CA THR A 211 -18.20 3.18 -0.63
C THR A 211 -18.45 1.79 -0.07
N THR A 212 -19.71 1.42 0.13
CA THR A 212 -20.07 0.10 0.66
C THR A 212 -20.64 -0.83 -0.40
N TRP A 213 -20.62 -2.14 -0.13
CA TRP A 213 -21.22 -3.15 -0.97
C TRP A 213 -22.68 -2.85 -1.33
N LYS A 214 -23.46 -2.38 -0.36
CA LYS A 214 -24.85 -1.93 -0.58
C LYS A 214 -24.93 -0.87 -1.67
N GLN A 215 -24.06 0.14 -1.62
CA GLN A 215 -24.05 1.23 -2.61
C GLN A 215 -23.59 0.73 -3.98
N ILE A 216 -22.65 -0.21 -4.04
CA ILE A 216 -22.21 -0.83 -5.30
C ILE A 216 -23.38 -1.52 -5.99
N LYS A 217 -24.14 -2.34 -5.27
CA LYS A 217 -25.31 -3.05 -5.82
C LYS A 217 -26.35 -2.10 -6.39
N LEU A 218 -26.55 -0.95 -5.75
CA LEU A 218 -27.54 0.04 -6.15
C LEU A 218 -27.07 0.89 -7.34
N LYS A 219 -25.82 1.38 -7.30
CA LYS A 219 -25.31 2.36 -8.27
C LYS A 219 -24.66 1.72 -9.49
N TYR A 220 -24.08 0.52 -9.34
CA TYR A 220 -23.21 -0.10 -10.33
C TYR A 220 -23.55 -1.58 -10.59
N PRO A 221 -24.77 -1.91 -11.06
CA PRO A 221 -25.21 -3.30 -11.21
C PRO A 221 -24.35 -4.14 -12.17
N SER A 222 -23.56 -3.50 -13.04
CA SER A 222 -22.61 -4.15 -13.96
C SER A 222 -21.17 -4.20 -13.45
N ALA A 223 -20.89 -3.77 -12.21
CA ALA A 223 -19.53 -3.71 -11.69
C ALA A 223 -18.85 -5.08 -11.66
N LYS A 224 -17.58 -5.07 -12.02
CA LYS A 224 -16.65 -6.19 -11.90
C LYS A 224 -16.00 -6.15 -10.52
N ILE A 225 -16.19 -7.19 -9.72
CA ILE A 225 -15.71 -7.25 -8.34
C ILE A 225 -14.43 -8.07 -8.30
N LEU A 226 -13.39 -7.56 -7.66
CA LEU A 226 -12.14 -8.30 -7.48
C LEU A 226 -12.44 -9.65 -6.80
N ILE A 227 -11.92 -10.74 -7.34
CA ILE A 227 -12.06 -12.06 -6.72
C ILE A 227 -11.14 -12.12 -5.49
N SER A 228 -11.69 -12.48 -4.33
CA SER A 228 -10.90 -12.60 -3.10
C SER A 228 -9.94 -13.79 -3.11
N GLY A 229 -8.87 -13.69 -2.33
CA GLY A 229 -7.89 -14.77 -2.15
C GLY A 229 -6.99 -15.03 -3.36
N GLN A 230 -6.96 -14.14 -4.35
CA GLN A 230 -6.03 -14.23 -5.47
C GLN A 230 -4.58 -14.08 -4.98
N ASP A 231 -3.66 -14.88 -5.52
CA ASP A 231 -2.24 -14.66 -5.32
C ASP A 231 -1.53 -14.54 -6.66
N PHE A 232 -0.33 -13.97 -6.66
CA PHE A 232 0.44 -13.77 -7.87
C PHE A 232 1.91 -14.07 -7.64
N GLU A 233 2.47 -14.95 -8.47
CA GLU A 233 3.90 -15.22 -8.47
C GLU A 233 4.66 -13.99 -8.96
N ARG A 234 5.57 -13.49 -8.13
CA ARG A 234 6.33 -12.29 -8.43
C ARG A 234 7.28 -12.55 -9.61
N PRO A 235 7.30 -11.69 -10.64
CA PRO A 235 8.31 -11.77 -11.69
C PRO A 235 9.69 -11.63 -11.08
N SER A 236 10.64 -12.45 -11.54
CA SER A 236 12.05 -12.37 -11.13
C SER A 236 12.80 -11.20 -11.76
N SER A 237 12.22 -10.57 -12.79
CA SER A 237 12.76 -9.40 -13.48
C SER A 237 11.63 -8.52 -14.03
N TRP A 238 11.96 -7.27 -14.32
CA TRP A 238 11.06 -6.27 -14.88
C TRP A 238 11.83 -5.30 -15.78
N PRO A 239 11.16 -4.60 -16.71
CA PRO A 239 11.78 -3.54 -17.50
C PRO A 239 12.41 -2.49 -16.59
N GLN A 240 13.52 -1.90 -17.04
CA GLN A 240 14.25 -0.88 -16.30
C GLN A 240 14.27 0.41 -17.13
N TYR A 241 13.72 1.48 -16.59
CA TYR A 241 13.76 2.80 -17.20
C TYR A 241 15.00 3.54 -16.71
N GLN A 242 15.95 3.74 -17.63
CA GLN A 242 17.21 4.44 -17.31
C GLN A 242 17.03 5.95 -17.33
N ASP A 243 16.31 6.45 -18.33
CA ASP A 243 15.93 7.85 -18.45
C ASP A 243 14.41 8.00 -18.28
N VAL A 244 14.04 8.94 -17.41
CA VAL A 244 12.66 9.32 -17.10
C VAL A 244 12.52 10.85 -17.04
N SER A 245 13.53 11.58 -17.53
CA SER A 245 13.53 13.05 -17.54
C SER A 245 12.37 13.63 -18.35
N ASP A 246 11.90 12.89 -19.34
CA ASP A 246 10.75 13.20 -20.21
C ASP A 246 9.38 13.06 -19.51
N VAL A 247 9.31 12.26 -18.44
CA VAL A 247 8.02 11.91 -17.79
C VAL A 247 7.92 12.34 -16.32
N LYS A 248 9.03 12.79 -15.73
CA LYS A 248 9.13 13.09 -14.30
C LYS A 248 8.24 14.25 -13.84
N ASP A 249 8.05 15.25 -14.71
CA ASP A 249 7.32 16.49 -14.40
C ASP A 249 5.89 16.51 -14.94
N LEU A 250 5.42 15.38 -15.50
CA LEU A 250 4.05 15.21 -15.99
C LEU A 250 3.02 15.18 -14.85
#